data_AF-A0A087AWS2-F1
#
_entry.id   AF-A0A087AWS2-F1
#
_cell.length_a   1.000
_cell.length_b   1.000
_cell.length_c   1.000
_cell.angle_alpha   90.00
_cell.angle_beta   90.00
_cell.angle_gamma   90.00
#
_symmetry.space_group_name_H-M   'P 1'
#
loop_
_entity.id
_entity.type
_entity.pdbx_description
1 polymer ?
#
loop_
_entity_poly.entity_id
_entity_poly.type
_entity_poly.pdbx_seq_one_letter_code
_entity_poly.pdbx_strand_id
1 'polypeptide(L)'
;MRFVAGIWRLLTAALGIWALKTVWGLPHVWTYVNVQCTVLIVFVMLWSSAASLIHGQQPPAWLKGGVTVYALLLVVGSLTVIPSAPLDVASVPVMRLVGLGVPALMHWVVPGMVILDFLLFDPHHRLKALDVLVWLIYPAAYVGFLLVRGTWMPHAGPGMGGSSYPMAFLDPTLLGWSQFGVSCLKVAAATLALGAVLCLLDRAMPERPVLGAA
;
A
#
# COMPACT_ATOMS: atom_id res chain seq x y z
N MET A 1 11.38 2.18 25.43
CA MET A 1 10.31 2.58 24.49
C MET A 1 10.10 1.64 23.30
N ARG A 2 10.93 0.59 23.08
CA ARG A 2 10.71 -0.47 22.07
C ARG A 2 9.31 -1.10 22.08
N PHE A 3 8.70 -1.22 23.25
CA PHE A 3 7.34 -1.77 23.42
C PHE A 3 6.28 -0.88 22.76
N VAL A 4 6.46 0.45 22.77
CA VAL A 4 5.53 1.39 22.11
C VAL A 4 5.55 1.17 20.60
N ALA A 5 6.74 1.11 19.99
CA ALA A 5 6.89 0.78 18.57
C ALA A 5 6.32 -0.60 18.24
N GLY A 6 6.60 -1.61 19.08
CA GLY A 6 6.07 -2.96 18.93
C GLY A 6 4.54 -3.01 18.96
N ILE A 7 3.92 -2.32 19.92
CA ILE A 7 2.46 -2.21 20.06
C ILE A 7 1.85 -1.44 18.88
N TRP A 8 2.46 -0.32 18.47
CA TRP A 8 2.01 0.45 17.30
C TRP A 8 1.92 -0.43 16.05
N ARG A 9 3.01 -1.15 15.74
CA ARG A 9 3.09 -2.06 14.59
C ARG A 9 2.09 -3.21 14.69
N LEU A 10 1.87 -3.74 15.90
CA LEU A 10 0.87 -4.78 16.13
C LEU A 10 -0.55 -4.25 15.89
N LEU A 11 -0.85 -3.03 16.35
CA LEU A 11 -2.13 -2.37 16.10
C LEU A 11 -2.34 -2.08 14.61
N THR A 12 -1.32 -1.60 13.90
CA THR A 12 -1.36 -1.43 12.43
C THR A 12 -1.68 -2.74 11.73
N ALA A 13 -1.01 -3.84 12.11
CA ALA A 13 -1.27 -5.16 11.57
C ALA A 13 -2.69 -5.65 11.89
N ALA A 14 -3.16 -5.47 13.13
CA ALA A 14 -4.50 -5.88 13.54
C ALA A 14 -5.59 -5.14 12.75
N LEU A 15 -5.44 -3.83 12.52
CA LEU A 15 -6.35 -3.04 11.68
C LEU A 15 -6.31 -3.49 10.21
N GLY A 16 -5.12 -3.80 9.68
CA GLY A 16 -4.96 -4.37 8.35
C GLY A 16 -5.66 -5.73 8.20
N ILE A 17 -5.49 -6.64 9.15
CA ILE A 17 -6.18 -7.94 9.18
C ILE A 17 -7.70 -7.76 9.27
N TRP A 18 -8.16 -6.84 10.11
CA TRP A 18 -9.58 -6.53 10.23
C TRP A 18 -10.15 -6.03 8.90
N ALA A 19 -9.44 -5.14 8.21
CA ALA A 19 -9.85 -4.69 6.89
C ALA A 19 -9.87 -5.85 5.88
N LEU A 20 -8.85 -6.72 5.87
CA LEU A 20 -8.77 -7.88 4.98
C LEU A 20 -9.88 -8.92 5.23
N LYS A 21 -10.34 -9.08 6.47
CA LYS A 21 -11.46 -9.97 6.81
C LYS A 21 -12.71 -9.67 5.98
N THR A 22 -12.94 -8.39 5.66
CA THR A 22 -14.14 -7.95 4.94
C THR A 22 -14.16 -8.36 3.46
N VAL A 23 -12.99 -8.70 2.89
CA VAL A 23 -12.85 -9.10 1.49
C VAL A 23 -12.54 -10.59 1.32
N TRP A 24 -12.45 -11.35 2.42
CA TRP A 24 -12.03 -12.75 2.40
C TRP A 24 -12.93 -13.64 1.53
N GLY A 25 -14.24 -13.42 1.58
CA GLY A 25 -15.23 -14.16 0.77
C GLY A 25 -15.40 -13.67 -0.66
N LEU A 26 -14.61 -12.68 -1.12
CA LEU A 26 -14.75 -12.04 -2.43
C LEU A 26 -13.46 -12.19 -3.25
N PRO A 27 -13.20 -13.34 -3.89
CA PRO A 27 -11.95 -13.62 -4.59
C PRO A 27 -11.55 -12.57 -5.64
N HIS A 28 -12.53 -11.97 -6.32
CA HIS A 28 -12.27 -10.91 -7.31
C HIS A 28 -11.76 -9.62 -6.67
N VAL A 29 -12.03 -9.33 -5.39
CA VAL A 29 -11.55 -8.12 -4.72
C VAL A 29 -10.06 -8.23 -4.34
N TRP A 30 -9.51 -9.45 -4.25
CA TRP A 30 -8.07 -9.67 -3.98
C TRP A 30 -7.14 -9.19 -5.09
N THR A 31 -7.70 -8.87 -6.26
CA THR A 31 -6.92 -8.36 -7.38
C THR A 31 -6.66 -6.86 -7.27
N TYR A 32 -7.35 -6.16 -6.36
CA TYR A 32 -7.08 -4.75 -6.13
C TYR A 32 -5.73 -4.54 -5.46
N VAL A 33 -4.96 -3.59 -5.99
CA VAL A 33 -3.64 -3.23 -5.47
C VAL A 33 -3.66 -2.83 -3.99
N ASN A 34 -4.70 -2.14 -3.50
CA ASN A 34 -4.81 -1.76 -2.09
C ASN A 34 -4.94 -2.97 -1.16
N VAL A 35 -5.61 -4.04 -1.60
CA VAL A 35 -5.73 -5.28 -0.84
C VAL A 35 -4.39 -5.98 -0.76
N GLN A 36 -3.70 -6.14 -1.90
CA GLN A 36 -2.37 -6.75 -1.97
C GLN A 36 -1.32 -5.96 -1.16
N CYS A 37 -1.33 -4.63 -1.25
CA CYS A 37 -0.49 -3.77 -0.41
C CYS A 37 -0.83 -3.90 1.07
N THR A 38 -2.10 -4.04 1.45
CA THR A 38 -2.50 -4.25 2.85
C THR A 38 -1.97 -5.58 3.39
N VAL A 39 -1.99 -6.65 2.59
CA VAL A 39 -1.37 -7.94 2.96
C VAL A 39 0.12 -7.78 3.23
N LEU A 40 0.83 -7.09 2.33
CA LEU A 40 2.26 -6.82 2.48
C LEU A 40 2.54 -5.98 3.73
N ILE A 41 1.74 -4.94 3.99
CA ILE A 41 1.82 -4.11 5.20
C ILE A 41 1.65 -4.97 6.45
N VAL A 42 0.61 -5.81 6.51
CA VAL A 42 0.34 -6.70 7.65
C VAL A 42 1.55 -7.60 7.92
N PHE A 43 2.09 -8.23 6.87
CA PHE A 43 3.26 -9.10 7.00
C PHE A 43 4.48 -8.35 7.58
N VAL A 44 4.83 -7.20 7.00
CA VAL A 44 6.00 -6.41 7.43
C VAL A 44 5.79 -5.83 8.83
N MET A 45 4.57 -5.43 9.20
CA MET A 45 4.26 -4.89 10.52
C MET A 45 4.27 -5.97 11.60
N LEU A 46 3.81 -7.19 11.32
CA LEU A 46 3.95 -8.33 12.24
C LEU A 46 5.42 -8.69 12.48
N TRP A 47 6.24 -8.77 11.42
CA TRP A 47 7.68 -8.98 11.56
C TRP A 47 8.33 -7.85 12.36
N SER A 48 8.08 -6.60 12.01
CA SER A 48 8.64 -5.43 12.70
C SER A 48 8.20 -5.36 14.17
N SER A 49 6.95 -5.74 14.47
CA SER A 49 6.42 -5.81 15.83
C SER A 49 7.12 -6.89 16.65
N ALA A 50 7.18 -8.12 16.12
CA ALA A 50 7.89 -9.22 16.77
C ALA A 50 9.35 -8.84 17.03
N ALA A 51 10.07 -8.32 16.04
CA ALA A 51 11.44 -7.86 16.17
C ALA A 51 11.60 -6.81 17.31
N SER A 52 10.66 -5.87 17.44
CA SER A 52 10.68 -4.86 18.50
C SER A 52 10.34 -5.42 19.90
N LEU A 53 9.48 -6.43 20.00
CA LEU A 53 9.01 -6.98 21.27
C LEU A 53 9.96 -8.03 21.86
N ILE A 54 10.55 -8.88 21.00
CA ILE A 54 11.40 -10.02 21.40
C ILE A 54 12.88 -9.84 21.04
N HIS A 55 13.31 -8.62 20.70
CA HIS A 55 14.69 -8.31 20.27
C HIS A 55 15.16 -9.12 19.04
N GLY A 56 14.24 -9.31 18.09
CA GLY A 56 14.56 -9.95 16.82
C GLY A 56 15.20 -9.00 15.81
N GLN A 57 15.65 -9.56 14.69
CA GLN A 57 16.13 -8.78 13.56
C GLN A 57 14.97 -8.05 12.87
N GLN A 58 15.10 -6.74 12.69
CA GLN A 58 14.14 -5.93 11.95
C GLN A 58 14.15 -6.30 10.46
N PRO A 59 13.04 -6.09 9.72
CA PRO A 59 13.05 -6.26 8.28
C PRO A 59 14.12 -5.37 7.61
N PRO A 60 14.63 -5.79 6.44
CA PRO A 60 15.62 -5.00 5.73
C PRO A 60 15.01 -3.65 5.32
N ALA A 61 15.85 -2.60 5.31
CA ALA A 61 15.39 -1.23 5.08
C ALA A 61 14.67 -1.05 3.73
N TRP A 62 15.16 -1.70 2.67
CA TRP A 62 14.52 -1.66 1.35
C TRP A 62 13.08 -2.21 1.39
N LEU A 63 12.78 -3.22 2.22
CA LEU A 63 11.45 -3.80 2.32
C LEU A 63 10.50 -2.86 3.07
N LYS A 64 10.94 -2.32 4.21
CA LYS A 64 10.16 -1.31 4.94
C LYS A 64 9.92 -0.06 4.11
N GLY A 65 10.95 0.44 3.44
CA GLY A 65 10.86 1.59 2.53
C GLY A 65 9.86 1.35 1.40
N GLY A 66 9.90 0.17 0.76
CA GLY A 66 8.95 -0.18 -0.30
C GLY A 66 7.51 -0.19 0.18
N VAL A 67 7.26 -0.77 1.37
CA VAL A 67 5.93 -0.74 2.00
C VAL A 67 5.46 0.68 2.28
N THR A 68 6.36 1.56 2.75
CA THR A 68 6.05 2.98 2.97
C THR A 68 5.75 3.71 1.65
N VAL A 69 6.48 3.43 0.56
CA VAL A 69 6.17 4.01 -0.76
C VAL A 69 4.81 3.55 -1.27
N TYR A 70 4.46 2.27 -1.12
CA TYR A 70 3.15 1.78 -1.52
C TYR A 70 2.03 2.38 -0.65
N ALA A 71 2.27 2.56 0.65
CA ALA A 71 1.36 3.29 1.52
C ALA A 71 1.15 4.74 1.05
N LEU A 72 2.23 5.46 0.70
CA LEU A 72 2.15 6.80 0.11
C LEU A 72 1.36 6.81 -1.21
N LEU A 73 1.59 5.85 -2.10
CA LEU A 73 0.83 5.71 -3.34
C LEU A 73 -0.66 5.50 -3.10
N LEU A 74 -1.04 4.73 -2.07
CA LEU A 74 -2.45 4.54 -1.72
C LEU A 74 -3.10 5.84 -1.22
N VAL A 75 -2.41 6.58 -0.34
CA VAL A 75 -2.90 7.87 0.17
C VAL A 75 -3.01 8.88 -0.98
N VAL A 76 -1.94 9.08 -1.75
CA VAL A 76 -1.91 10.04 -2.87
C VAL A 76 -2.87 9.64 -3.99
N GLY A 77 -2.94 8.36 -4.34
CA GLY A 77 -3.89 7.84 -5.32
C GLY A 77 -5.34 8.07 -4.88
N SER A 78 -5.63 7.88 -3.59
CA SER A 78 -6.97 8.12 -3.05
C SER A 78 -7.37 9.61 -3.08
N LEU A 79 -6.42 10.54 -2.93
CA LEU A 79 -6.66 11.98 -3.10
C LEU A 79 -7.04 12.39 -4.53
N THR A 80 -6.68 11.61 -5.54
CA THR A 80 -6.93 11.96 -6.94
C THR A 80 -8.12 11.21 -7.52
N VAL A 81 -8.36 9.98 -7.05
CA VAL A 81 -9.44 9.11 -7.55
C VAL A 81 -10.74 9.27 -6.75
N ILE A 82 -10.69 9.45 -5.43
CA ILE A 82 -11.92 9.53 -4.60
C ILE A 82 -12.70 10.84 -4.80
N PRO A 83 -12.09 12.03 -4.98
CA PRO A 83 -12.87 13.26 -5.17
C PRO A 83 -13.69 13.33 -6.46
N SER A 84 -13.43 12.42 -7.42
CA SER A 84 -14.17 12.35 -8.69
C SER A 84 -15.36 11.39 -8.67
N ALA A 85 -15.53 10.63 -7.59
CA ALA A 85 -16.79 9.96 -7.27
C ALA A 85 -17.55 10.84 -6.26
N PRO A 86 -18.84 11.15 -6.45
CA PRO A 86 -19.63 11.77 -5.40
C PRO A 86 -19.43 10.96 -4.12
N LEU A 87 -19.01 11.63 -3.04
CA LEU A 87 -18.90 11.05 -1.71
C LEU A 87 -20.33 10.74 -1.21
N ASP A 88 -20.99 9.79 -1.85
CA ASP A 88 -22.19 9.17 -1.33
C ASP A 88 -21.74 8.09 -0.34
N VAL A 89 -21.31 8.57 0.84
CA VAL A 89 -20.89 7.75 1.98
C VAL A 89 -22.06 6.89 2.53
N ALA A 90 -23.23 6.96 1.89
CA ALA A 90 -24.43 6.18 2.20
C ALA A 90 -24.68 4.99 1.26
N SER A 91 -24.17 4.97 0.01
CA SER A 91 -24.53 3.93 -0.98
C SER A 91 -23.53 2.77 -1.11
N VAL A 92 -22.38 2.81 -0.43
CA VAL A 92 -21.47 1.66 -0.33
C VAL A 92 -21.71 0.95 1.01
N PRO A 93 -22.40 -0.21 1.06
CA PRO A 93 -22.80 -0.89 2.30
C PRO A 93 -21.63 -1.62 3.00
N VAL A 94 -20.41 -1.12 2.88
CA VAL A 94 -19.20 -1.77 3.43
C VAL A 94 -18.83 -1.15 4.77
N MET A 95 -19.52 -1.66 5.79
CA MET A 95 -19.20 -1.83 7.21
C MET A 95 -18.19 -0.85 7.84
N ARG A 96 -18.66 -0.14 8.88
CA ARG A 96 -17.93 0.91 9.60
C ARG A 96 -17.24 0.36 10.85
N LEU A 97 -15.94 0.63 11.02
CA LEU A 97 -15.28 0.62 12.33
C LEU A 97 -15.35 2.05 12.88
N VAL A 98 -16.10 2.30 13.96
CA VAL A 98 -16.19 3.63 14.59
C VAL A 98 -16.62 4.73 13.59
N GLY A 99 -17.54 4.43 12.67
CA GLY A 99 -17.99 5.40 11.67
C GLY A 99 -17.15 5.47 10.37
N LEU A 100 -15.96 4.87 10.31
CA LEU A 100 -15.09 4.84 9.13
C LEU A 100 -15.28 3.56 8.32
N GLY A 101 -15.59 3.65 7.02
CA GLY A 101 -15.75 2.49 6.14
C GLY A 101 -14.43 1.77 5.81
N VAL A 102 -14.50 0.49 5.43
CA VAL A 102 -13.32 -0.32 5.03
C VAL A 102 -12.41 0.35 3.99
N PRO A 103 -12.92 1.05 2.96
CA PRO A 103 -12.05 1.77 2.02
C PRO A 103 -11.18 2.82 2.72
N ALA A 104 -11.71 3.46 3.78
CA ALA A 104 -10.96 4.44 4.57
C ALA A 104 -9.79 3.80 5.32
N LEU A 105 -9.97 2.58 5.83
CA LEU A 105 -8.88 1.86 6.52
C LEU A 105 -7.73 1.50 5.58
N MET A 106 -8.04 0.96 4.40
CA MET A 106 -7.01 0.48 3.46
C MET A 106 -6.31 1.60 2.68
N HIS A 107 -6.94 2.77 2.53
CA HIS A 107 -6.35 3.90 1.79
C HIS A 107 -5.74 4.97 2.69
N TRP A 108 -6.22 5.12 3.93
CA TRP A 108 -5.84 6.23 4.80
C TRP A 108 -5.29 5.78 6.14
N VAL A 109 -6.04 4.99 6.91
CA VAL A 109 -5.66 4.69 8.30
C VAL A 109 -4.43 3.79 8.36
N VAL A 110 -4.49 2.61 7.74
CA VAL A 110 -3.37 1.66 7.76
C VAL A 110 -2.15 2.25 7.02
N PRO A 111 -2.28 2.81 5.80
CA PRO A 111 -1.17 3.51 5.15
C PRO A 111 -0.59 4.68 5.96
N GLY A 112 -1.45 5.50 6.57
CA GLY A 112 -1.03 6.62 7.42
C GLY A 112 -0.24 6.14 8.63
N MET A 113 -0.67 5.04 9.25
CA MET A 113 0.08 4.45 10.36
C MET A 113 1.45 3.91 9.95
N VAL A 114 1.59 3.38 8.73
CA VAL A 114 2.88 2.95 8.15
C VAL A 114 3.80 4.15 7.93
N ILE A 115 3.28 5.25 7.40
CA ILE A 115 4.04 6.48 7.18
C ILE A 115 4.53 7.05 8.52
N LEU A 116 3.67 7.08 9.53
CA LEU A 116 4.06 7.48 10.88
C LEU A 116 5.06 6.52 11.52
N ASP A 117 4.96 5.20 11.26
CA ASP A 117 5.94 4.23 11.75
C ASP A 117 7.34 4.51 11.20
N PHE A 118 7.43 4.80 9.90
CA PHE A 118 8.68 5.23 9.28
C PHE A 118 9.23 6.50 9.92
N LEU A 119 8.41 7.53 10.11
CA LEU A 119 8.86 8.83 10.63
C LEU A 119 9.25 8.79 12.11
N LEU A 120 8.59 7.96 12.92
CA LEU A 120 8.71 8.01 14.38
C LEU A 120 9.57 6.89 14.95
N PHE A 121 9.48 5.67 14.41
CA PHE A 121 10.01 4.46 15.06
C PHE A 121 11.15 3.78 14.31
N ASP A 122 11.39 4.13 13.04
CA ASP A 122 12.50 3.55 12.29
C ASP A 122 13.81 4.33 12.47
N PRO A 123 14.96 3.63 12.49
CA PRO A 123 16.25 4.27 12.31
C PRO A 123 16.42 4.67 10.84
N HIS A 124 16.95 5.87 10.62
CA HIS A 124 17.10 6.46 9.29
C HIS A 124 18.53 6.33 8.74
N HIS A 125 18.79 6.88 7.55
CA HIS A 125 20.04 6.74 6.77
C HIS A 125 20.33 5.31 6.29
N ARG A 126 19.28 4.50 6.11
CA ARG A 126 19.39 3.09 5.72
C ARG A 126 18.94 2.83 4.28
N LEU A 127 18.20 3.76 3.68
CA LEU A 127 17.69 3.63 2.32
C LEU A 127 18.76 3.99 1.28
N LYS A 128 18.91 3.14 0.28
CA LYS A 128 19.82 3.35 -0.86
C LYS A 128 19.04 3.93 -2.03
N ALA A 129 19.69 4.77 -2.83
CA ALA A 129 19.07 5.34 -4.02
C ALA A 129 18.58 4.26 -5.01
N LEU A 130 19.28 3.13 -5.07
CA LEU A 130 18.88 1.99 -5.91
C LEU A 130 17.63 1.25 -5.39
N ASP A 131 17.26 1.40 -4.12
CA ASP A 131 16.04 0.77 -3.58
C ASP A 131 14.80 1.31 -4.30
N VAL A 132 14.83 2.56 -4.78
CA VAL A 132 13.75 3.16 -5.57
C VAL A 132 13.48 2.38 -6.86
N LEU A 133 14.52 1.82 -7.48
CA LEU A 133 14.38 0.95 -8.66
C LEU A 133 13.85 -0.43 -8.29
N VAL A 134 14.23 -0.96 -7.12
CA VAL A 134 13.70 -2.24 -6.60
C VAL A 134 12.19 -2.14 -6.37
N TRP A 135 11.69 -0.99 -5.90
CA TRP A 135 10.26 -0.79 -5.66
C TRP A 135 9.41 -0.71 -6.94
N LEU A 136 10.02 -0.60 -8.13
CA LEU A 136 9.30 -0.74 -9.40
C LEU A 136 8.94 -2.18 -9.75
N ILE A 137 9.59 -3.17 -9.11
CA ILE A 137 9.36 -4.59 -9.39
C ILE A 137 7.89 -4.95 -9.12
N TYR A 138 7.31 -4.47 -8.01
CA TYR A 138 5.93 -4.81 -7.66
C TYR A 138 4.90 -4.18 -8.61
N PRO A 139 4.92 -2.86 -8.92
CA PRO A 139 4.03 -2.29 -9.93
C PRO A 139 4.15 -2.99 -11.30
N ALA A 140 5.37 -3.33 -11.72
CA ALA A 140 5.58 -4.06 -12.98
C ALA A 140 4.98 -5.47 -12.93
N ALA A 141 5.23 -6.21 -11.84
CA ALA A 141 4.66 -7.53 -11.62
C ALA A 141 3.13 -7.50 -11.54
N TYR A 142 2.55 -6.46 -10.90
CA TYR A 142 1.11 -6.27 -10.80
C TYR A 142 0.48 -6.02 -12.17
N VAL A 143 1.10 -5.18 -13.02
CA VAL A 143 0.65 -4.99 -14.41
C VAL A 143 0.69 -6.30 -15.20
N GLY A 144 1.79 -7.06 -15.09
CA GLY A 144 1.90 -8.38 -15.72
C GLY A 144 0.82 -9.34 -15.24
N PHE A 145 0.56 -9.38 -13.93
CA PHE A 145 -0.52 -10.13 -13.32
C PHE A 145 -1.89 -9.74 -13.89
N LEU A 146 -2.19 -8.45 -14.01
CA LEU A 146 -3.46 -7.98 -14.58
C LEU A 146 -3.65 -8.43 -16.04
N LEU A 147 -2.60 -8.37 -16.86
CA LEU A 147 -2.66 -8.80 -18.26
C LEU A 147 -2.86 -10.32 -18.40
N VAL A 148 -2.10 -11.13 -17.63
CA VAL A 148 -2.27 -12.59 -17.61
C VAL A 148 -3.67 -12.96 -17.12
N ARG A 149 -4.13 -12.33 -16.03
CA ARG A 149 -5.48 -12.54 -15.50
C ARG A 149 -6.55 -12.14 -16.51
N GLY A 150 -6.43 -10.96 -17.10
CA GLY A 150 -7.43 -10.42 -18.04
C GLY A 150 -7.57 -11.25 -19.30
N THR A 151 -6.50 -11.92 -19.73
CA THR A 151 -6.54 -12.86 -20.86
C THR A 151 -7.14 -14.22 -20.49
N TRP A 152 -6.84 -14.75 -19.29
CA TRP A 152 -7.29 -16.09 -18.88
C TRP A 152 -8.70 -16.09 -18.27
N MET A 153 -9.13 -14.98 -17.67
CA MET A 153 -10.38 -14.89 -16.92
C MET A 153 -11.18 -13.62 -17.27
N PRO A 154 -11.53 -13.39 -18.57
CA PRO A 154 -12.05 -12.12 -19.08
C PRO A 154 -13.35 -11.62 -18.41
N HIS A 155 -14.11 -12.52 -17.77
CA HIS A 155 -15.37 -12.22 -17.08
C HIS A 155 -15.32 -12.41 -15.56
N ALA A 156 -14.16 -12.71 -14.98
CA ALA A 156 -14.02 -12.91 -13.53
C ALA A 156 -13.71 -11.59 -12.79
N GLY A 157 -14.09 -10.47 -13.38
CA GLY A 157 -13.58 -9.16 -13.05
C GLY A 157 -14.26 -8.45 -11.88
N PRO A 158 -13.50 -7.76 -11.01
CA PRO A 158 -14.09 -6.88 -10.00
C PRO A 158 -14.56 -5.52 -10.55
N GLY A 159 -14.22 -5.18 -11.80
CA GLY A 159 -14.59 -3.90 -12.41
C GLY A 159 -16.08 -3.78 -12.71
N MET A 160 -16.58 -2.54 -12.88
CA MET A 160 -17.97 -2.30 -13.27
C MET A 160 -18.33 -3.10 -14.54
N GLY A 161 -19.50 -3.76 -14.51
CA GLY A 161 -19.96 -4.59 -15.63
C GLY A 161 -19.22 -5.92 -15.82
N GLY A 162 -18.38 -6.33 -14.86
CA GLY A 162 -17.63 -7.59 -14.93
C GLY A 162 -16.26 -7.48 -15.59
N SER A 163 -15.71 -6.27 -15.77
CA SER A 163 -14.37 -6.08 -16.35
C SER A 163 -13.30 -6.74 -15.49
N SER A 164 -12.47 -7.56 -16.15
CA SER A 164 -11.33 -8.27 -15.54
C SER A 164 -10.30 -7.38 -14.87
N TYR A 165 -10.30 -6.08 -15.21
CA TYR A 165 -9.35 -5.11 -14.71
C TYR A 165 -9.96 -4.34 -13.52
N PRO A 166 -9.26 -4.27 -12.37
CA PRO A 166 -9.80 -3.61 -11.18
C PRO A 166 -9.93 -2.10 -11.32
N MET A 167 -9.13 -1.49 -12.19
CA MET A 167 -9.04 -0.05 -12.36
C MET A 167 -9.11 0.31 -13.83
N ALA A 168 -10.03 1.21 -14.20
CA ALA A 168 -10.21 1.62 -15.60
C ALA A 168 -8.94 2.22 -16.22
N PHE A 169 -8.12 2.92 -15.42
CA PHE A 169 -6.85 3.48 -15.89
C PHE A 169 -5.77 2.42 -16.17
N LEU A 170 -5.98 1.16 -15.81
CA LEU A 170 -5.13 0.00 -16.15
C LEU A 170 -5.87 -1.03 -17.01
N ASP A 171 -6.96 -0.63 -17.66
CA ASP A 171 -7.73 -1.52 -18.55
C ASP A 171 -7.40 -1.22 -20.02
N PRO A 172 -6.61 -2.06 -20.70
CA PRO A 172 -6.27 -1.85 -22.11
C PRO A 172 -7.48 -2.02 -23.04
N THR A 173 -8.55 -2.69 -22.62
CA THR A 173 -9.77 -2.86 -23.42
C THR A 173 -10.62 -1.59 -23.45
N LEU A 174 -10.54 -0.78 -22.40
CA LEU A 174 -11.19 0.53 -22.31
C LEU A 174 -10.32 1.67 -22.86
N LEU A 175 -9.02 1.62 -22.61
CA LEU A 175 -8.09 2.69 -22.95
C LEU A 175 -7.48 2.58 -24.36
N GLY A 176 -7.36 1.35 -24.88
CA GLY A 176 -6.42 1.03 -25.93
C GLY A 176 -4.97 0.95 -25.42
N TRP A 177 -4.11 0.29 -26.19
CA TRP A 177 -2.73 -0.02 -25.78
C TRP A 177 -1.83 1.20 -25.55
N SER A 178 -2.02 2.27 -26.33
CA SER A 178 -1.20 3.49 -26.20
C SER A 178 -1.45 4.18 -24.85
N GLN A 179 -2.72 4.43 -24.52
CA GLN A 179 -3.13 5.09 -23.28
C GLN A 179 -2.88 4.20 -22.07
N PHE A 180 -3.05 2.88 -22.20
CA PHE A 180 -2.61 1.92 -21.19
C PHE A 180 -1.11 2.03 -20.89
N GLY A 181 -0.27 2.14 -21.92
CA GLY A 181 1.17 2.37 -21.77
C GLY A 181 1.47 3.68 -21.02
N VAL A 182 0.77 4.76 -21.35
CA VAL A 182 0.88 6.04 -20.63
C VAL A 182 0.48 5.90 -19.16
N SER A 183 -0.58 5.17 -18.85
CA SER A 183 -0.97 4.91 -17.45
C SER A 183 0.08 4.12 -16.69
N CYS A 184 0.68 3.09 -17.31
CA CYS A 184 1.78 2.33 -16.70
C CYS A 184 2.99 3.24 -16.41
N LEU A 185 3.35 4.11 -17.35
CA LEU A 185 4.43 5.09 -17.16
C LEU A 185 4.13 6.08 -16.02
N LYS A 186 2.87 6.54 -15.90
CA LYS A 186 2.44 7.41 -14.78
C LYS A 186 2.60 6.70 -13.43
N VAL A 187 2.21 5.44 -13.33
CA VAL A 187 2.37 4.64 -12.10
C VAL A 187 3.85 4.45 -11.76
N ALA A 188 4.69 4.12 -12.76
CA ALA A 188 6.12 4.00 -12.58
C ALA A 188 6.76 5.32 -12.13
N ALA A 189 6.41 6.43 -12.79
CA ALA A 189 6.90 7.76 -12.44
C ALA A 189 6.47 8.18 -11.03
N ALA A 190 5.23 7.92 -10.63
CA ALA A 190 4.74 8.18 -9.28
C ALA A 190 5.49 7.37 -8.23
N THR A 191 5.76 6.09 -8.52
CA THR A 191 6.55 5.21 -7.63
C THR A 191 7.97 5.72 -7.46
N LEU A 192 8.63 6.10 -8.56
CA LEU A 192 9.98 6.68 -8.54
C LEU A 192 10.02 8.00 -7.78
N ALA A 193 9.07 8.90 -8.04
CA ALA A 193 8.99 10.21 -7.40
C ALA A 193 8.79 10.09 -5.88
N LEU A 194 7.82 9.29 -5.45
CA LEU A 194 7.57 9.07 -4.02
C LEU A 194 8.70 8.30 -3.35
N GLY A 195 9.33 7.35 -4.05
CA GLY A 195 10.52 6.67 -3.55
C GLY A 195 11.71 7.61 -3.37
N ALA A 196 11.94 8.53 -4.32
CA ALA A 196 12.96 9.56 -4.20
C ALA A 196 12.68 10.49 -3.01
N VAL A 197 11.42 10.93 -2.84
CA VAL A 197 11.00 11.73 -1.67
C VAL A 197 11.29 10.97 -0.38
N LEU A 198 10.94 9.68 -0.30
CA LEU A 198 11.19 8.88 0.89
C LEU A 198 12.69 8.75 1.19
N CYS A 199 13.54 8.53 0.18
CA CYS A 199 14.99 8.49 0.36
C CYS A 199 15.57 9.85 0.81
N LEU A 200 15.00 10.97 0.35
CA LEU A 200 15.40 12.30 0.81
C LEU A 200 14.99 12.53 2.26
N LEU A 201 13.78 12.12 2.65
CA LEU A 201 13.32 12.17 4.03
C LEU A 201 14.19 11.30 4.95
N ASP A 202 14.55 10.09 4.51
CA ASP A 202 15.44 9.20 5.26
C ASP A 202 16.83 9.81 5.51
N ARG A 203 17.32 10.66 4.61
CA ARG A 203 18.60 11.37 4.79
C ARG A 203 18.48 12.62 5.64
N ALA A 204 17.31 13.26 5.64
CA ALA A 204 17.05 14.47 6.41
C ALA A 204 16.75 14.18 7.89
N MET A 205 16.27 12.98 8.20
CA MET A 205 15.90 12.56 9.55
C MET A 205 17.11 12.09 10.38
N PRO A 206 17.02 12.05 11.72
CA PRO A 206 18.11 11.59 12.58
C PRO A 206 18.43 10.09 12.40
N GLU A 207 19.70 9.69 12.50
CA GLU A 207 20.10 8.27 12.38
C GLU A 207 19.39 7.34 13.38
N ARG A 208 19.05 7.87 14.56
CA ARG A 208 18.30 7.14 15.60
C ARG A 208 16.80 7.45 15.50
N PRO A 209 15.92 6.51 15.88
CA PRO A 209 14.48 6.75 15.91
C PRO A 209 14.12 7.97 16.77
N VAL A 210 13.24 8.83 16.26
CA VAL A 210 12.75 10.03 16.98
C VAL A 210 12.05 9.63 18.28
N LEU A 211 11.26 8.56 18.24
CA LEU A 211 10.65 7.93 19.40
C LEU A 211 11.13 6.48 19.47
N GLY A 212 11.54 6.01 20.65
CA GLY A 212 12.00 4.63 20.81
C GLY A 212 13.49 4.46 21.01
N ALA A 213 14.30 5.49 20.74
CA ALA A 213 15.71 5.51 21.14
C ALA A 213 15.80 5.47 22.67
N ALA A 214 16.56 4.50 23.18
CA ALA A 214 17.12 4.54 24.52
C ALA A 214 18.54 5.09 24.42
#